data_AF-C6LMY6-F1
#
_entry.id   AF-C6LMY6-F1
#
_cell.length_a   1.000
_cell.length_b   1.000
_cell.length_c   1.000
_cell.angle_alpha   90.00
_cell.angle_beta   90.00
_cell.angle_gamma   90.00
#
_symmetry.space_group_name_H-M   'P 1'
#
loop_
_entity.id
_entity.type
_entity.pdbx_description
1 polymer ?
#
loop_
_entity_poly.entity_id
_entity_poly.type
_entity_poly.pdbx_seq_one_letter_code
_entity_poly.pdbx_strand_id
1 'polypeptide(L)'
;MTSFINPDLNKSEKSVDGEVEYQPVLPFIHNECYTSLGNKWYVKYLLLPLYLPFTPLVCLLRILIAVLLLLFLASTCFLLNLGTDPAKPFDRTRAALLSLIATPTIRLILFTMGYCVIVRNKRGKAKCHAIVANHTDFMDIPCMYCAESTSYVSKEAVTRFWSIRAIAAATRTILIRRDSITHTHGELSRLISPACDSKSLSGFSQLEARAKIMKGEDSSLWPSILIFPEGTTTTGKGVLRFHTSIFRLGISVQPVSIKYHSLMHTEYVGKSLLRIIVRKLFNPFSIVVITYLEPIIPCMDVTPRKLADTAGKRIADSLHVPYLPYTSEDGFYFRNLRPTSEKCSPEFVKDYAWIGTEDALNLKQDPAFTKQYHLPKGPIVLHPEC
;
A
#
# COMPACT_ATOMS: atom_id res chain seq x y z
N MET A 1 26.87 11.86 8.05
CA MET A 1 25.70 12.62 7.56
C MET A 1 25.40 12.38 6.08
N THR A 2 26.37 11.99 5.23
CA THR A 2 26.17 11.57 3.82
C THR A 2 25.43 10.24 3.65
N SER A 3 25.23 9.48 4.73
CA SER A 3 24.69 8.13 4.69
C SER A 3 23.16 8.09 4.47
N PHE A 4 22.43 9.19 4.71
CA PHE A 4 20.96 9.22 4.58
C PHE A 4 20.42 9.23 3.14
N ILE A 5 21.25 9.61 2.16
CA ILE A 5 20.81 9.80 0.77
C ILE A 5 21.02 8.54 -0.05
N ASN A 6 22.12 7.82 0.20
CA ASN A 6 22.46 6.59 -0.48
C ASN A 6 22.47 5.40 0.50
N PRO A 7 21.49 4.47 0.40
CA PRO A 7 21.46 3.22 1.15
C PRO A 7 22.80 2.49 1.19
N ASP A 8 23.52 2.51 0.07
CA ASP A 8 24.78 1.77 -0.13
C ASP A 8 25.94 2.31 0.73
N LEU A 9 25.77 3.49 1.33
CA LEU A 9 26.76 4.11 2.22
C LEU A 9 26.44 3.89 3.71
N ASN A 10 25.31 3.28 4.05
CA ASN A 10 24.96 2.98 5.44
C ASN A 10 25.61 1.67 5.87
N LYS A 11 26.22 1.68 7.06
CA LYS A 11 26.70 0.45 7.70
C LYS A 11 25.50 -0.41 8.10
N SER A 12 25.69 -1.73 8.02
CA SER A 12 24.72 -2.69 8.55
C SER A 12 24.63 -2.54 10.06
N GLU A 13 23.40 -2.54 10.59
CA GLU A 13 23.08 -2.50 12.00
C GLU A 13 22.21 -3.69 12.39
N LYS A 14 22.10 -3.95 13.69
CA LYS A 14 21.18 -4.97 14.24
C LYS A 14 20.06 -4.27 15.00
N SER A 15 18.85 -4.77 14.82
CA SER A 15 17.68 -4.38 15.62
C SER A 15 17.93 -4.61 17.11
N VAL A 16 17.17 -3.94 17.97
CA VAL A 16 17.31 -4.02 19.42
C VAL A 16 17.10 -5.45 19.94
N ASP A 17 16.23 -6.22 19.28
CA ASP A 17 16.00 -7.64 19.57
C ASP A 17 17.04 -8.58 18.93
N GLY A 18 17.97 -8.07 18.11
CA GLY A 18 19.03 -8.83 17.45
C GLY A 18 18.56 -9.73 16.29
N GLU A 19 17.26 -9.76 15.99
CA GLU A 19 16.65 -10.68 15.02
C GLU A 19 16.74 -10.20 13.56
N VAL A 20 16.97 -8.90 13.37
CA VAL A 20 17.02 -8.26 12.05
C VAL A 20 18.33 -7.51 11.91
N GLU A 21 19.14 -7.96 10.96
CA GLU A 21 20.24 -7.17 10.42
C GLU A 21 19.72 -6.31 9.27
N TYR A 22 19.99 -5.01 9.29
CA TYR A 22 19.43 -4.04 8.36
C TYR A 22 20.40 -2.93 8.02
N GLN A 23 20.23 -2.36 6.82
CA GLN A 23 20.88 -1.10 6.44
C GLN A 23 19.86 0.03 6.58
N PRO A 24 20.10 1.03 7.45
CA PRO A 24 19.17 2.13 7.66
C PRO A 24 18.85 2.86 6.34
N VAL A 25 17.58 2.91 5.95
CA VAL A 25 17.10 3.71 4.81
C VAL A 25 15.78 4.36 5.19
N LEU A 26 15.64 5.67 4.96
CA LEU A 26 14.40 6.39 5.27
C LEU A 26 13.32 6.04 4.23
N PRO A 27 12.27 5.27 4.58
CA PRO A 27 11.33 4.72 3.62
C PRO A 27 10.11 5.63 3.40
N PHE A 28 10.16 6.88 3.89
CA PHE A 28 9.04 7.82 3.94
C PHE A 28 9.21 9.07 3.09
N ILE A 29 10.32 9.20 2.34
CA ILE A 29 10.52 10.34 1.44
C ILE A 29 11.36 9.94 0.22
N HIS A 30 11.02 10.51 -0.93
CA HIS A 30 11.85 10.40 -2.13
C HIS A 30 12.91 11.48 -2.10
N ASN A 31 14.16 11.09 -2.36
CA ASN A 31 15.29 12.01 -2.43
C ASN A 31 15.55 12.48 -3.88
N GLU A 32 14.90 11.84 -4.86
CA GLU A 32 15.07 12.10 -6.29
C GLU A 32 13.71 12.41 -6.92
N CYS A 33 13.72 13.20 -8.00
CA CYS A 33 12.52 13.54 -8.76
C CYS A 33 12.06 12.40 -9.66
N TYR A 34 13.01 11.65 -10.21
CA TYR A 34 12.80 10.61 -11.21
C TYR A 34 13.30 9.27 -10.70
N THR A 35 12.68 8.19 -11.19
CA THR A 35 13.20 6.84 -10.93
C THR A 35 14.46 6.57 -11.75
N SER A 36 15.11 5.42 -11.52
CA SER A 36 16.20 4.93 -12.37
C SER A 36 15.82 4.88 -13.85
N LEU A 37 14.57 4.54 -14.19
CA LEU A 37 14.07 4.56 -15.55
C LEU A 37 13.88 6.00 -16.06
N GLY A 38 13.29 6.86 -15.22
CA GLY A 38 13.12 8.29 -15.51
C GLY A 38 14.43 9.03 -15.75
N ASN A 39 15.53 8.60 -15.11
CA ASN A 39 16.84 9.21 -15.22
C ASN A 39 17.61 8.88 -16.50
N LYS A 40 17.14 7.92 -17.31
CA LYS A 40 17.82 7.55 -18.56
C LYS A 40 17.77 8.70 -19.57
N TRP A 41 18.88 8.95 -20.27
CA TRP A 41 19.00 10.07 -21.20
C TRP A 41 17.92 10.07 -22.29
N TYR A 42 17.61 8.92 -22.86
CA TYR A 42 16.58 8.80 -23.91
C TYR A 42 15.16 9.01 -23.37
N VAL A 43 14.93 8.79 -22.08
CA VAL A 43 13.66 9.15 -21.45
C VAL A 43 13.54 10.66 -21.33
N LYS A 44 14.56 11.30 -20.73
CA LYS A 44 14.55 12.75 -20.44
C LYS A 44 14.57 13.62 -21.68
N TYR A 45 15.39 13.26 -22.66
CA TYR A 45 15.69 14.15 -23.79
C TYR A 45 15.01 13.74 -25.10
N LEU A 46 14.39 12.54 -25.16
CA LEU A 46 13.69 12.08 -26.36
C LEU A 46 12.22 11.75 -26.08
N LEU A 47 11.92 10.83 -25.17
CA LEU A 47 10.54 10.37 -24.95
C LEU A 47 9.66 11.39 -24.24
N LEU A 48 10.16 12.04 -23.19
CA LEU A 48 9.39 13.05 -22.43
C LEU A 48 9.05 14.28 -23.30
N PRO A 49 9.99 14.91 -24.03
CA PRO A 49 9.67 16.04 -24.90
C PRO A 49 8.66 15.70 -25.99
N LEU A 50 8.67 14.47 -26.50
CA LEU A 50 7.69 14.00 -27.48
C LEU A 50 6.29 13.81 -26.86
N TYR A 51 6.22 13.35 -25.61
CA TYR A 51 4.96 13.06 -24.91
C TYR A 51 4.30 14.30 -24.27
N LEU A 52 5.10 15.24 -23.77
CA LEU A 52 4.64 16.42 -23.02
C LEU A 52 3.55 17.25 -23.76
N PRO A 53 3.68 17.54 -25.07
CA PRO A 53 2.65 18.29 -25.81
C PRO A 53 1.28 17.61 -25.83
N PHE A 54 1.26 16.27 -25.85
CA PHE A 54 0.02 15.48 -25.87
C PHE A 54 -0.53 15.19 -24.48
N THR A 55 0.26 15.43 -23.42
CA THR A 55 -0.07 15.02 -22.06
C THR A 55 -1.39 15.58 -21.55
N PRO A 56 -1.76 16.87 -21.74
CA PRO A 56 -3.04 17.38 -21.26
C PRO A 56 -4.24 16.63 -21.85
N LEU A 57 -4.23 16.38 -23.17
CA LEU A 57 -5.29 15.64 -23.85
C LEU A 57 -5.33 14.19 -23.38
N VAL A 58 -4.16 13.53 -23.28
CA VAL A 58 -4.06 12.16 -22.78
C VAL A 58 -4.60 12.07 -21.35
N CYS A 59 -4.24 12.99 -20.46
CA CYS A 59 -4.75 13.05 -19.09
C CYS A 59 -6.27 13.20 -19.01
N LEU A 60 -6.87 14.06 -19.85
CA LEU A 60 -8.33 14.23 -19.90
C LEU A 60 -9.03 12.95 -20.38
N LEU A 61 -8.54 12.33 -21.45
CA LEU A 61 -9.07 11.06 -21.97
C LEU A 61 -8.93 9.94 -20.93
N ARG A 62 -7.77 9.87 -20.27
CA ARG A 62 -7.49 8.93 -19.18
C ARG A 62 -8.51 9.05 -18.05
N ILE A 63 -8.72 10.25 -17.53
CA ILE A 63 -9.68 10.51 -16.45
C ILE A 63 -11.08 10.12 -16.91
N LEU A 64 -11.51 10.59 -18.09
CA LEU A 64 -12.85 10.32 -18.61
C LEU A 64 -13.11 8.82 -18.73
N ILE A 65 -12.21 8.07 -19.39
CA ILE A 65 -12.36 6.63 -19.58
C ILE A 65 -12.32 5.89 -18.24
N ALA A 66 -11.38 6.23 -17.34
CA ALA A 66 -11.28 5.57 -16.04
C ALA A 66 -12.50 5.80 -15.16
N VAL A 67 -13.07 7.02 -15.16
CA VAL A 67 -14.29 7.32 -14.42
C VAL A 67 -15.48 6.54 -14.97
N LEU A 68 -15.66 6.50 -16.30
CA LEU A 68 -16.74 5.74 -16.93
C LEU A 68 -16.63 4.24 -16.62
N LEU A 69 -15.43 3.66 -16.72
CA LEU A 69 -15.20 2.25 -16.39
C LEU A 69 -15.37 1.96 -14.89
N LEU A 70 -14.97 2.88 -14.02
CA LEU A 70 -15.16 2.74 -12.58
C LEU A 70 -16.65 2.78 -12.21
N LEU A 71 -17.43 3.66 -12.85
CA LEU A 71 -18.88 3.72 -12.66
C LEU A 71 -19.57 2.46 -13.21
N PHE A 72 -19.16 1.96 -14.38
CA PHE A 72 -19.64 0.70 -14.91
C PHE A 72 -19.35 -0.48 -13.97
N LEU A 73 -18.11 -0.57 -13.46
CA LEU A 73 -17.73 -1.59 -12.48
C LEU A 73 -18.52 -1.47 -11.17
N ALA A 74 -18.70 -0.25 -10.67
CA ALA A 74 -19.48 -0.01 -9.46
C ALA A 74 -20.94 -0.40 -9.62
N SER A 75 -21.58 -0.03 -10.73
CA SER A 75 -22.96 -0.38 -11.04
C SER A 75 -23.15 -1.89 -11.15
N THR A 76 -22.26 -2.59 -11.86
CA THR A 76 -22.31 -4.06 -11.96
C THR A 76 -22.11 -4.74 -10.61
N CYS A 77 -21.13 -4.30 -9.82
CA CYS A 77 -20.94 -4.78 -8.44
C CYS A 77 -22.15 -4.50 -7.55
N PHE A 78 -22.80 -3.34 -7.69
CA PHE A 78 -24.01 -3.01 -6.95
C PHE A 78 -25.16 -3.98 -7.30
N LEU A 79 -25.39 -4.23 -8.59
CA LEU A 79 -26.41 -5.17 -9.06
C LEU A 79 -26.14 -6.60 -8.58
N LEU A 80 -24.88 -7.05 -8.62
CA LEU A 80 -24.50 -8.39 -8.14
C LEU A 80 -24.71 -8.56 -6.63
N ASN A 81 -24.66 -7.47 -5.87
CA ASN A 81 -24.88 -7.50 -4.42
C ASN A 81 -26.36 -7.47 -4.02
N LEU A 82 -27.30 -7.16 -4.92
CA LEU A 82 -28.72 -7.10 -4.60
C LEU A 82 -29.22 -8.45 -4.07
N GLY A 83 -29.86 -8.43 -2.91
CA GLY A 83 -30.36 -9.63 -2.23
C GLY A 83 -29.27 -10.54 -1.68
N THR A 84 -28.04 -10.05 -1.51
CA THR A 84 -26.95 -10.81 -0.87
C THR A 84 -26.60 -10.25 0.49
N ASP A 85 -26.14 -11.11 1.39
CA ASP A 85 -25.60 -10.71 2.70
C ASP A 85 -24.08 -10.51 2.58
N PRO A 86 -23.54 -9.29 2.80
CA PRO A 86 -22.11 -8.97 2.84
C PRO A 86 -21.27 -9.94 3.69
N ALA A 87 -21.83 -10.52 4.74
CA ALA A 87 -21.13 -11.41 5.67
C ALA A 87 -20.90 -12.84 5.13
N LYS A 88 -21.54 -13.23 4.03
CA LYS A 88 -21.43 -14.56 3.41
C LYS A 88 -20.62 -14.50 2.11
N PRO A 89 -19.99 -15.59 1.65
CA PRO A 89 -19.36 -15.60 0.33
C PRO A 89 -20.43 -15.51 -0.76
N PHE A 90 -20.04 -15.04 -1.95
CA PHE A 90 -20.89 -15.23 -3.12
C PHE A 90 -21.04 -16.72 -3.44
N ASP A 91 -22.16 -17.08 -4.05
CA ASP A 91 -22.32 -18.36 -4.73
C ASP A 91 -21.37 -18.44 -5.94
N ARG A 92 -21.16 -19.66 -6.46
CA ARG A 92 -20.21 -19.91 -7.55
C ARG A 92 -20.55 -19.11 -8.82
N THR A 93 -21.84 -18.92 -9.10
CA THR A 93 -22.35 -18.19 -10.26
C THR A 93 -22.05 -16.70 -10.15
N ARG A 94 -22.40 -16.03 -9.05
CA ARG A 94 -22.09 -14.60 -8.87
C ARG A 94 -20.59 -14.37 -8.74
N ALA A 95 -19.85 -15.27 -8.09
CA ALA A 95 -18.39 -15.19 -8.02
C ALA A 95 -17.73 -15.29 -9.40
N ALA A 96 -18.19 -16.23 -10.25
CA ALA A 96 -17.72 -16.35 -11.63
C ALA A 96 -18.09 -15.12 -12.47
N LEU A 97 -19.31 -14.61 -12.33
CA LEU A 97 -19.77 -13.41 -13.04
C LEU A 97 -19.00 -12.16 -12.60
N LEU A 98 -18.73 -12.01 -11.29
CA LEU A 98 -17.88 -10.95 -10.77
C LEU A 98 -16.48 -11.03 -11.39
N SER A 99 -15.84 -12.19 -11.41
CA SER A 99 -14.51 -12.35 -12.00
C SER A 99 -14.52 -12.06 -13.51
N LEU A 100 -15.53 -12.57 -14.24
CA LEU A 100 -15.69 -12.37 -15.68
C LEU A 100 -15.82 -10.89 -16.06
N ILE A 101 -16.49 -10.08 -15.25
CA ILE A 101 -16.70 -8.64 -15.52
C ILE A 101 -15.58 -7.80 -14.91
N ALA A 102 -15.31 -7.98 -13.61
CA ALA A 102 -14.42 -7.10 -12.87
C ALA A 102 -12.96 -7.23 -13.32
N THR A 103 -12.47 -8.45 -13.60
CA THR A 103 -11.08 -8.64 -14.02
C THR A 103 -10.75 -7.90 -15.32
N PRO A 104 -11.48 -8.04 -16.44
CA PRO A 104 -11.18 -7.27 -17.65
C PRO A 104 -11.43 -5.77 -17.48
N THR A 105 -12.48 -5.36 -16.74
CA THR A 105 -12.72 -3.92 -16.49
C THR A 105 -11.59 -3.28 -15.69
N ILE A 106 -11.10 -3.93 -14.63
CA ILE A 106 -9.97 -3.42 -13.84
C ILE A 106 -8.69 -3.43 -14.69
N ARG A 107 -8.45 -4.45 -15.51
CA ARG A 107 -7.32 -4.47 -16.46
C ARG A 107 -7.38 -3.28 -17.41
N LEU A 108 -8.55 -2.95 -17.92
CA LEU A 108 -8.74 -1.80 -18.81
C LEU A 108 -8.54 -0.47 -18.07
N ILE A 109 -9.03 -0.33 -16.84
CA ILE A 109 -8.77 0.85 -15.99
C ILE A 109 -7.26 1.01 -15.74
N LEU A 110 -6.56 -0.07 -15.42
CA LEU A 110 -5.10 -0.03 -15.23
C LEU A 110 -4.39 0.37 -16.52
N PHE A 111 -4.76 -0.25 -17.64
CA PHE A 111 -4.17 0.02 -18.95
C PHE A 111 -4.37 1.48 -19.36
N THR A 112 -5.57 2.05 -19.17
CA THR A 112 -5.84 3.46 -19.48
C THR A 112 -5.01 4.39 -18.59
N MET A 113 -4.83 4.04 -17.32
CA MET A 113 -3.93 4.74 -16.39
C MET A 113 -2.43 4.49 -16.66
N GLY A 114 -2.08 3.74 -17.70
CA GLY A 114 -0.70 3.45 -18.09
C GLY A 114 -0.04 2.30 -17.33
N TYR A 115 -0.78 1.49 -16.57
CA TYR A 115 -0.23 0.36 -15.81
C TYR A 115 -0.30 -0.94 -16.62
N CYS A 116 0.84 -1.59 -16.78
CA CYS A 116 0.98 -2.93 -17.33
C CYS A 116 1.37 -3.89 -16.20
N VAL A 117 0.50 -4.87 -15.90
CA VAL A 117 0.72 -5.84 -14.82
C VAL A 117 1.34 -7.11 -15.38
N ILE A 118 2.51 -7.48 -14.85
CA ILE A 118 3.22 -8.71 -15.17
C ILE A 118 3.23 -9.59 -13.93
N VAL A 119 2.70 -10.81 -14.07
CA VAL A 119 2.70 -11.80 -12.98
C VAL A 119 3.84 -12.78 -13.22
N ARG A 120 4.73 -12.89 -12.22
CA ARG A 120 5.83 -13.85 -12.16
C ARG A 120 5.55 -14.93 -11.14
N ASN A 121 5.97 -16.14 -11.49
CA ASN A 121 5.66 -17.39 -10.81
C ASN A 121 4.16 -17.70 -10.82
N LYS A 122 3.83 -18.98 -10.81
CA LYS A 122 2.45 -19.42 -10.59
C LYS A 122 2.30 -19.78 -9.12
N ARG A 123 1.17 -19.41 -8.54
CA ARG A 123 0.80 -19.88 -7.20
C ARG A 123 0.74 -21.41 -7.20
N GLY A 124 1.31 -22.02 -6.16
CA GLY A 124 1.25 -23.47 -5.98
C GLY A 124 -0.18 -24.00 -5.85
N LYS A 125 -0.37 -25.31 -6.05
CA LYS A 125 -1.70 -25.97 -5.98
C LYS A 125 -2.39 -25.81 -4.61
N ALA A 126 -1.60 -25.66 -3.53
CA ALA A 126 -2.11 -25.38 -2.19
C ALA A 126 -2.49 -23.89 -2.06
N LYS A 127 -3.77 -23.58 -2.22
CA LYS A 127 -4.29 -22.20 -2.17
C LYS A 127 -4.23 -21.66 -0.74
N CYS A 128 -3.18 -20.93 -0.38
CA CYS A 128 -3.05 -20.25 0.92
C CYS A 128 -3.98 -19.03 1.00
N HIS A 129 -5.12 -19.10 1.69
CA HIS A 129 -6.14 -18.05 1.57
C HIS A 129 -5.72 -16.64 1.99
N ALA A 130 -4.68 -16.49 2.82
CA ALA A 130 -4.10 -15.18 3.15
C ALA A 130 -2.89 -14.86 2.25
N ILE A 131 -2.93 -13.72 1.59
CA ILE A 131 -1.84 -13.16 0.79
C ILE A 131 -1.29 -11.95 1.53
N VAL A 132 0.03 -11.91 1.70
CA VAL A 132 0.73 -10.75 2.27
C VAL A 132 1.65 -10.14 1.24
N ALA A 133 1.65 -8.81 1.15
CA ALA A 133 2.51 -8.09 0.23
C ALA A 133 3.12 -6.84 0.87
N ASN A 134 4.19 -6.33 0.24
CA ASN A 134 4.65 -4.96 0.50
C ASN A 134 3.60 -3.95 0.01
N HIS A 135 3.60 -2.75 0.61
CA HIS A 135 2.63 -1.71 0.29
C HIS A 135 3.32 -0.40 -0.06
N THR A 136 3.20 -0.02 -1.33
CA THR A 136 3.79 1.22 -1.85
C THR A 136 2.73 2.17 -2.38
N ASP A 137 1.60 1.65 -2.85
CA ASP A 137 0.64 2.44 -3.59
C ASP A 137 -0.82 1.97 -3.43
N PHE A 138 -1.78 2.89 -3.57
CA PHE A 138 -3.20 2.48 -3.59
C PHE A 138 -3.55 1.65 -4.84
N MET A 139 -2.74 1.71 -5.90
CA MET A 139 -2.85 0.85 -7.07
C MET A 139 -2.41 -0.59 -6.82
N ASP A 140 -1.82 -0.92 -5.65
CA ASP A 140 -1.45 -2.29 -5.28
C ASP A 140 -2.69 -3.20 -5.33
N ILE A 141 -3.83 -2.72 -4.80
CA ILE A 141 -5.09 -3.48 -4.75
C ILE A 141 -5.63 -3.83 -6.15
N PRO A 142 -5.88 -2.88 -7.07
CA PRO A 142 -6.34 -3.23 -8.41
C PRO A 142 -5.32 -4.04 -9.21
N CYS A 143 -4.01 -3.81 -9.02
CA CYS A 143 -2.98 -4.64 -9.67
C CYS A 143 -3.04 -6.09 -9.17
N MET A 144 -3.18 -6.30 -7.86
CA MET A 144 -3.38 -7.62 -7.28
C MET A 144 -4.68 -8.26 -7.72
N TYR A 145 -5.77 -7.50 -7.86
CA TYR A 145 -7.05 -8.03 -8.35
C TYR A 145 -6.94 -8.59 -9.78
N CYS A 146 -6.11 -7.98 -10.63
CA CYS A 146 -5.84 -8.46 -12.00
C CYS A 146 -5.03 -9.75 -12.04
N ALA A 147 -4.17 -9.97 -11.05
CA ALA A 147 -3.41 -11.20 -10.87
C ALA A 147 -4.28 -12.30 -10.27
N GLU A 148 -5.07 -11.97 -9.26
CA GLU A 148 -6.04 -12.86 -8.62
C GLU A 148 -7.19 -12.06 -8.00
N SER A 149 -8.45 -12.50 -8.23
CA SER A 149 -9.66 -11.90 -7.67
C SER A 149 -9.70 -12.00 -6.14
N THR A 150 -8.97 -11.10 -5.49
CA THR A 150 -8.74 -11.07 -4.04
C THR A 150 -9.72 -10.13 -3.35
N SER A 151 -10.04 -10.49 -2.11
CA SER A 151 -10.58 -9.57 -1.13
C SER A 151 -9.45 -8.80 -0.47
N TYR A 152 -9.73 -7.67 0.17
CA TYR A 152 -8.70 -6.87 0.82
C TYR A 152 -9.18 -6.30 2.15
N VAL A 153 -8.26 -5.72 2.90
CA VAL A 153 -8.53 -5.00 4.15
C VAL A 153 -8.41 -3.51 3.88
N SER A 154 -9.42 -2.72 4.22
CA SER A 154 -9.42 -1.28 3.96
C SER A 154 -10.04 -0.47 5.10
N LYS A 155 -9.75 0.83 5.13
CA LYS A 155 -10.39 1.77 6.06
C LYS A 155 -11.82 2.02 5.61
N GLU A 156 -12.76 1.97 6.56
CA GLU A 156 -14.18 2.25 6.30
C GLU A 156 -14.40 3.65 5.68
N ALA A 157 -13.58 4.64 6.02
CA ALA A 157 -13.70 5.99 5.47
C ALA A 157 -13.67 6.04 3.92
N VAL A 158 -13.03 5.07 3.26
CA VAL A 158 -12.94 5.02 1.80
C VAL A 158 -14.27 4.63 1.16
N THR A 159 -15.16 3.93 1.86
CA THR A 159 -16.50 3.54 1.36
C THR A 159 -17.54 4.67 1.46
N ARG A 160 -17.11 5.89 1.81
CA ARG A 160 -17.95 7.10 1.64
C ARG A 160 -18.31 7.32 0.17
N PHE A 161 -17.38 7.03 -0.73
CA PHE A 161 -17.64 7.02 -2.16
C PHE A 161 -18.50 5.81 -2.54
N TRP A 162 -19.65 6.06 -3.16
CA TRP A 162 -20.58 5.00 -3.58
C TRP A 162 -19.90 3.95 -4.46
N SER A 163 -19.07 4.37 -5.42
CA SER A 163 -18.38 3.47 -6.34
C SER A 163 -17.47 2.48 -5.61
N ILE A 164 -16.66 2.97 -4.68
CA ILE A 164 -15.77 2.13 -3.87
C ILE A 164 -16.58 1.24 -2.92
N ARG A 165 -17.68 1.74 -2.35
CA ARG A 165 -18.56 0.95 -1.48
C ARG A 165 -19.17 -0.25 -2.21
N ALA A 166 -19.67 -0.05 -3.43
CA ALA A 166 -20.25 -1.12 -4.24
C ALA A 166 -19.20 -2.21 -4.57
N ILE A 167 -18.00 -1.79 -4.95
CA ILE A 167 -16.89 -2.71 -5.24
C ILE A 167 -16.47 -3.46 -3.97
N ALA A 168 -16.25 -2.75 -2.86
CA ALA A 168 -15.83 -3.33 -1.59
C ALA A 168 -16.83 -4.37 -1.06
N ALA A 169 -18.14 -4.12 -1.22
CA ALA A 169 -19.18 -5.10 -0.88
C ALA A 169 -19.09 -6.35 -1.77
N ALA A 170 -18.93 -6.19 -3.08
CA ALA A 170 -18.84 -7.33 -4.01
C ALA A 170 -17.58 -8.18 -3.78
N THR A 171 -16.44 -7.55 -3.47
CA THR A 171 -15.17 -8.24 -3.19
C THR A 171 -15.06 -8.76 -1.76
N ARG A 172 -16.12 -8.61 -0.95
CA ARG A 172 -16.18 -9.05 0.45
C ARG A 172 -15.08 -8.44 1.32
N THR A 173 -14.75 -7.17 1.07
CA THR A 173 -13.67 -6.43 1.71
C THR A 173 -13.92 -6.30 3.21
N ILE A 174 -12.89 -6.53 4.02
CA ILE A 174 -12.94 -6.33 5.47
C ILE A 174 -12.69 -4.84 5.73
N LEU A 175 -13.70 -4.16 6.29
CA LEU A 175 -13.62 -2.74 6.63
C LEU A 175 -13.17 -2.58 8.08
N ILE A 176 -12.11 -1.80 8.29
CA ILE A 176 -11.62 -1.45 9.62
C ILE A 176 -12.09 -0.03 9.96
N ARG A 177 -12.86 0.08 11.04
CA ARG A 177 -13.10 1.34 11.75
C ARG A 177 -11.98 1.53 12.77
N ARG A 178 -11.30 2.68 12.72
CA ARG A 178 -10.42 3.11 13.82
C ARG A 178 -11.26 4.08 14.64
N ASP A 179 -11.62 3.69 15.84
CA ASP A 179 -12.26 4.61 16.78
C ASP A 179 -11.25 5.72 17.07
N SER A 180 -11.54 6.93 16.56
CA SER A 180 -10.78 8.11 16.91
C SER A 180 -11.10 8.42 18.36
N ILE A 181 -10.20 8.04 19.26
CA ILE A 181 -10.07 8.70 20.56
C ILE A 181 -9.91 10.20 20.23
N THR A 182 -10.82 11.02 20.78
CA THR A 182 -10.92 12.49 20.72
C THR A 182 -11.22 13.13 19.35
N HIS A 183 -12.46 13.60 19.15
CA HIS A 183 -12.84 15.00 19.40
C HIS A 183 -14.36 15.19 19.31
N THR A 184 -14.88 15.88 20.33
CA THR A 184 -16.19 16.53 20.42
C THR A 184 -16.63 17.19 19.12
N HIS A 185 -17.73 16.73 18.53
CA HIS A 185 -18.82 17.56 17.97
C HIS A 185 -19.97 16.63 17.56
N GLY A 186 -20.97 16.57 18.43
CA GLY A 186 -22.12 15.65 18.38
C GLY A 186 -23.21 15.99 17.36
N GLU A 187 -22.92 16.71 16.27
CA GLU A 187 -23.98 17.23 15.39
C GLU A 187 -23.88 16.85 13.91
N LEU A 188 -22.72 16.39 13.41
CA LEU A 188 -22.61 15.96 11.99
C LEU A 188 -22.88 14.46 11.75
N SER A 189 -23.00 13.66 12.81
CA SER A 189 -23.25 12.22 12.69
C SER A 189 -24.70 11.86 12.34
N ARG A 190 -25.63 12.82 12.36
CA ARG A 190 -27.04 12.58 12.01
C ARG A 190 -27.36 12.76 10.52
N LEU A 191 -26.45 13.33 9.72
CA LEU A 191 -26.69 13.62 8.30
C LEU A 191 -26.10 12.59 7.33
N ILE A 192 -25.42 11.54 7.83
CA ILE A 192 -24.81 10.50 6.99
C ILE A 192 -25.52 9.16 7.22
N SER A 193 -26.68 9.03 6.55
CA SER A 193 -27.46 7.80 6.28
C SER A 193 -28.01 7.00 7.48
N PRO A 194 -29.34 6.76 7.53
CA PRO A 194 -29.91 5.66 8.30
C PRO A 194 -29.66 4.33 7.55
N ALA A 195 -29.45 3.25 8.29
CA ALA A 195 -29.18 1.86 7.83
C ALA A 195 -27.71 1.44 7.71
N CYS A 196 -26.98 1.46 8.82
CA CYS A 196 -25.98 0.43 9.10
C CYS A 196 -25.86 0.29 10.62
N ASP A 197 -26.41 -0.81 11.14
CA ASP A 197 -26.46 -1.10 12.56
C ASP A 197 -25.10 -0.95 13.24
N SER A 198 -25.15 -0.39 14.45
CA SER A 198 -24.07 -0.15 15.40
C SER A 198 -23.33 -1.41 15.90
N LYS A 199 -23.46 -2.55 15.21
CA LYS A 199 -22.77 -3.82 15.51
C LYS A 199 -21.57 -4.07 14.59
N SER A 200 -20.78 -3.04 14.28
CA SER A 200 -19.52 -3.23 13.54
C SER A 200 -18.50 -3.92 14.45
N LEU A 201 -18.50 -5.26 14.42
CA LEU A 201 -17.44 -6.11 14.93
C LEU A 201 -16.08 -5.50 14.52
N SER A 202 -15.18 -5.30 15.49
CA SER A 202 -13.82 -4.78 15.23
C SER A 202 -13.23 -5.47 13.99
N GLY A 203 -12.60 -4.73 13.06
CA GLY A 203 -12.14 -5.33 11.80
C GLY A 203 -11.21 -6.55 11.98
N PHE A 204 -10.53 -6.65 13.14
CA PHE A 204 -9.77 -7.82 13.53
C PHE A 204 -10.65 -9.05 13.84
N SER A 205 -11.79 -8.88 14.49
CA SER A 205 -12.75 -9.98 14.71
C SER A 205 -13.35 -10.52 13.40
N GLN A 206 -13.59 -9.65 12.40
CA GLN A 206 -14.00 -10.09 11.07
C GLN A 206 -12.87 -10.87 10.36
N LEU A 207 -11.63 -10.42 10.51
CA LEU A 207 -10.46 -11.12 9.99
C LEU A 207 -10.27 -12.49 10.67
N GLU A 208 -10.45 -12.56 11.99
CA GLU A 208 -10.38 -13.81 12.76
C GLU A 208 -11.50 -14.78 12.35
N ALA A 209 -12.74 -14.30 12.23
CA ALA A 209 -13.86 -15.09 11.76
C ALA A 209 -13.57 -15.65 10.36
N ARG A 210 -13.03 -14.82 9.46
CA ARG A 210 -12.68 -15.26 8.11
C ARG A 210 -11.51 -16.23 8.08
N ALA A 211 -10.51 -16.06 8.95
CA ALA A 211 -9.42 -17.00 9.09
C ALA A 211 -9.89 -18.37 9.62
N LYS A 212 -10.86 -18.40 10.55
CA LYS A 212 -11.49 -19.65 11.01
C LYS A 212 -12.18 -20.39 9.88
N ILE A 213 -12.95 -19.68 9.05
CA ILE A 213 -13.61 -20.26 7.88
C ILE A 213 -12.58 -20.79 6.87
N MET A 214 -11.49 -20.06 6.67
CA MET A 214 -10.41 -20.48 5.76
C MET A 214 -9.66 -21.74 6.19
N LYS A 215 -9.71 -22.11 7.48
CA LYS A 215 -9.20 -23.40 7.97
C LYS A 215 -10.17 -24.57 7.76
N GLY A 216 -11.45 -24.29 7.52
CA GLY A 216 -12.50 -25.31 7.35
C GLY A 216 -12.69 -25.77 5.90
N GLU A 217 -13.57 -26.76 5.71
CA GLU A 217 -13.87 -27.38 4.40
C GLU A 217 -14.54 -26.41 3.40
N ASP A 218 -15.27 -25.39 3.89
CA ASP A 218 -15.96 -24.35 3.08
C ASP A 218 -15.04 -23.26 2.50
N SER A 219 -13.72 -23.44 2.58
CA SER A 219 -12.73 -22.45 2.13
C SER A 219 -12.75 -22.18 0.61
N SER A 220 -13.36 -23.04 -0.19
CA SER A 220 -13.32 -22.96 -1.66
C SER A 220 -14.10 -21.79 -2.25
N LEU A 221 -15.15 -21.32 -1.56
CA LEU A 221 -16.01 -20.22 -2.03
C LEU A 221 -15.48 -18.84 -1.64
N TRP A 222 -14.64 -18.75 -0.62
CA TRP A 222 -14.13 -17.48 -0.14
C TRP A 222 -12.95 -17.00 -1.01
N PRO A 223 -12.97 -15.73 -1.47
CA PRO A 223 -11.80 -15.17 -2.14
C PRO A 223 -10.65 -15.01 -1.15
N SER A 224 -9.44 -15.23 -1.64
CA SER A 224 -8.20 -14.98 -0.89
C SER A 224 -8.17 -13.54 -0.39
N ILE A 225 -7.69 -13.31 0.83
CA ILE A 225 -7.56 -11.96 1.41
C ILE A 225 -6.13 -11.45 1.20
N LEU A 226 -6.00 -10.31 0.54
CA LEU A 226 -4.80 -9.50 0.48
C LEU A 226 -4.67 -8.61 1.71
N ILE A 227 -3.52 -8.69 2.37
CA ILE A 227 -3.17 -7.92 3.55
C ILE A 227 -1.82 -7.27 3.32
N PHE A 228 -1.67 -6.03 3.79
CA PHE A 228 -0.42 -5.28 3.79
C PHE A 228 0.07 -5.15 5.23
N PRO A 229 0.91 -6.08 5.72
CA PRO A 229 1.27 -6.11 7.14
C PRO A 229 2.18 -4.95 7.55
N GLU A 230 2.70 -4.14 6.61
CA GLU A 230 3.38 -2.87 6.91
C GLU A 230 2.45 -1.87 7.61
N GLY A 231 1.14 -1.94 7.33
CA GLY A 231 0.13 -1.05 7.93
C GLY A 231 0.15 0.41 7.43
N THR A 232 1.02 0.72 6.48
CA THR A 232 1.20 2.03 5.82
C THR A 232 1.86 1.82 4.45
N THR A 233 1.91 2.88 3.64
CA THR A 233 2.63 2.92 2.36
C THR A 233 4.02 3.52 2.51
N THR A 234 4.99 2.98 1.77
CA THR A 234 6.39 3.42 1.72
C THR A 234 6.84 3.80 0.31
N THR A 235 8.07 4.32 0.21
CA THR A 235 8.72 4.66 -1.07
C THR A 235 9.22 3.45 -1.86
N GLY A 236 9.06 2.23 -1.33
CA GLY A 236 9.60 1.00 -1.93
C GLY A 236 11.12 0.85 -1.78
N LYS A 237 11.81 1.77 -1.11
CA LYS A 237 13.27 1.68 -0.82
C LYS A 237 13.62 0.66 0.26
N GLY A 238 12.63 0.17 1.00
CA GLY A 238 12.76 -0.84 2.03
C GLY A 238 11.37 -1.34 2.43
N VAL A 239 11.31 -2.54 3.00
CA VAL A 239 10.07 -3.14 3.48
C VAL A 239 10.01 -2.95 4.99
N LEU A 240 8.95 -2.34 5.51
CA LEU A 240 8.80 -2.14 6.96
C LEU A 240 8.59 -3.47 7.68
N ARG A 241 8.84 -3.46 9.00
CA ARG A 241 8.61 -4.61 9.85
C ARG A 241 7.13 -4.95 9.89
N PHE A 242 6.80 -6.18 9.53
CA PHE A 242 5.41 -6.61 9.42
C PHE A 242 4.71 -6.70 10.77
N HIS A 243 3.43 -6.32 10.83
CA HIS A 243 2.57 -6.59 11.99
C HIS A 243 2.29 -8.09 12.13
N THR A 244 2.28 -8.60 13.36
CA THR A 244 2.13 -10.04 13.64
C THR A 244 0.67 -10.52 13.60
N SER A 245 -0.29 -9.62 13.44
CA SER A 245 -1.74 -9.87 13.59
C SER A 245 -2.25 -11.03 12.73
N ILE A 246 -1.85 -11.11 11.46
CA ILE A 246 -2.26 -12.21 10.56
C ILE A 246 -1.56 -13.53 10.90
N PHE A 247 -0.30 -13.47 11.34
CA PHE A 247 0.51 -14.64 11.65
C PHE A 247 0.09 -15.33 12.96
N ARG A 248 -0.57 -14.59 13.87
CA ARG A 248 -1.19 -15.15 15.09
C ARG A 248 -2.37 -16.08 14.81
N LEU A 249 -2.96 -16.01 13.62
CA LEU A 249 -4.13 -16.83 13.26
C LEU A 249 -3.75 -18.27 12.91
N GLY A 250 -2.45 -18.58 12.78
CA GLY A 250 -1.98 -19.93 12.47
C GLY A 250 -2.54 -20.48 11.16
N ILE A 251 -2.65 -19.62 10.14
CA ILE A 251 -3.02 -19.99 8.76
C ILE A 251 -1.81 -19.90 7.85
N SER A 252 -1.80 -20.68 6.77
CA SER A 252 -0.78 -20.56 5.72
C SER A 252 -0.89 -19.20 5.02
N VAL A 253 0.26 -18.55 4.84
CA VAL A 253 0.35 -17.23 4.21
C VAL A 253 1.12 -17.34 2.89
N GLN A 254 0.65 -16.65 1.86
CA GLN A 254 1.31 -16.51 0.56
C GLN A 254 2.00 -15.14 0.49
N PRO A 255 3.33 -15.05 0.63
CA PRO A 255 4.06 -13.81 0.40
C PRO A 255 4.08 -13.48 -1.10
N VAL A 256 3.90 -12.19 -1.42
CA VAL A 256 3.91 -11.64 -2.77
C VAL A 256 4.71 -10.34 -2.74
N SER A 257 5.65 -10.18 -3.66
CA SER A 257 6.32 -8.90 -3.88
C SER A 257 5.67 -8.13 -5.03
N ILE A 258 5.48 -6.82 -4.84
CA ILE A 258 4.93 -5.89 -5.84
C ILE A 258 6.01 -4.85 -6.12
N LYS A 259 6.50 -4.80 -7.36
CA LYS A 259 7.55 -3.88 -7.80
C LYS A 259 7.08 -2.99 -8.94
N TYR A 260 7.18 -1.67 -8.75
CA TYR A 260 6.86 -0.67 -9.76
C TYR A 260 8.10 -0.28 -10.57
N HIS A 261 7.97 -0.27 -11.88
CA HIS A 261 8.93 0.33 -12.81
C HIS A 261 8.20 1.43 -13.59
N SER A 262 8.25 2.64 -13.05
CA SER A 262 7.63 3.85 -13.62
C SER A 262 8.71 4.87 -13.95
N LEU A 263 8.36 5.93 -14.69
CA LEU A 263 9.30 7.02 -15.02
C LEU A 263 9.39 8.03 -13.87
N MET A 264 8.25 8.33 -13.26
CA MET A 264 8.14 9.16 -12.06
C MET A 264 7.83 8.30 -10.83
N HIS A 265 8.18 8.79 -9.64
CA HIS A 265 7.71 8.19 -8.40
C HIS A 265 6.19 8.25 -8.32
N THR A 266 5.57 7.07 -8.18
CA THR A 266 4.11 6.92 -8.17
C THR A 266 3.58 6.56 -6.79
N GLU A 267 4.45 6.25 -5.84
CA GLU A 267 4.17 5.74 -4.51
C GLU A 267 3.35 6.73 -3.66
N TYR A 268 2.46 6.22 -2.80
CA TYR A 268 1.56 7.02 -1.98
C TYR A 268 2.22 7.40 -0.65
N VAL A 269 3.21 8.29 -0.69
CA VAL A 269 4.03 8.64 0.50
C VAL A 269 3.86 10.08 0.96
N GLY A 270 3.47 10.99 0.05
CA GLY A 270 3.36 12.43 0.32
C GLY A 270 2.00 12.91 0.87
N LYS A 271 1.99 14.13 1.40
CA LYS A 271 0.79 14.76 2.01
C LYS A 271 -0.33 15.12 1.01
N SER A 272 0.01 15.36 -0.26
CA SER A 272 -0.97 15.80 -1.27
C SER A 272 -1.40 14.68 -2.21
N LEU A 273 -2.64 14.20 -2.01
CA LEU A 273 -3.28 13.23 -2.91
C LEU A 273 -3.33 13.77 -4.35
N LEU A 274 -3.63 15.07 -4.53
CA LEU A 274 -3.68 15.70 -5.84
C LEU A 274 -2.34 15.61 -6.56
N ARG A 275 -1.22 15.89 -5.87
CA ARG A 275 0.13 15.79 -6.46
C ARG A 275 0.42 14.37 -6.94
N ILE A 276 0.02 13.36 -6.16
CA ILE A 276 0.23 11.95 -6.50
C ILE A 276 -0.64 11.56 -7.71
N ILE A 277 -1.90 11.99 -7.75
CA ILE A 277 -2.79 11.77 -8.90
C ILE A 277 -2.22 12.41 -10.16
N VAL A 278 -1.77 13.67 -10.10
CA VAL A 278 -1.15 14.37 -11.24
C VAL A 278 0.09 13.62 -11.74
N ARG A 279 0.99 13.20 -10.85
CA ARG A 279 2.17 12.40 -11.23
C ARG A 279 1.79 11.10 -11.94
N LYS A 280 0.76 10.40 -11.47
CA LYS A 280 0.26 9.17 -12.10
C LYS A 280 -0.32 9.43 -13.48
N LEU A 281 -1.12 10.49 -13.64
CA LEU A 281 -1.72 10.85 -14.93
C LEU A 281 -0.67 11.23 -15.96
N PHE A 282 0.35 11.98 -15.54
CA PHE A 282 1.46 12.42 -16.39
C PHE A 282 2.46 11.30 -16.68
N ASN A 283 2.45 10.19 -15.91
CA ASN A 283 3.33 9.07 -16.16
C ASN A 283 2.82 8.26 -17.37
N PRO A 284 3.53 8.20 -18.50
CA PRO A 284 3.00 7.58 -19.72
C PRO A 284 2.81 6.08 -19.56
N PHE A 285 3.72 5.37 -18.89
CA PHE A 285 3.53 3.96 -18.55
C PHE A 285 4.28 3.55 -17.28
N SER A 286 3.74 2.54 -16.60
CA SER A 286 4.27 1.87 -15.40
C SER A 286 4.18 0.38 -15.60
N ILE A 287 5.27 -0.35 -15.39
CA ILE A 287 5.27 -1.81 -15.37
C ILE A 287 5.23 -2.25 -13.91
N VAL A 288 4.17 -2.95 -13.52
CA VAL A 288 4.00 -3.52 -12.19
C VAL A 288 4.31 -5.00 -12.25
N VAL A 289 5.35 -5.43 -11.56
CA VAL A 289 5.77 -6.83 -11.50
C VAL A 289 5.31 -7.41 -10.17
N ILE A 290 4.39 -8.37 -10.24
CA ILE A 290 3.87 -9.12 -9.09
C ILE A 290 4.56 -10.47 -9.08
N THR A 291 5.30 -10.79 -8.02
CA THR A 291 6.02 -12.07 -7.92
C THR A 291 5.49 -12.88 -6.74
N TYR A 292 4.93 -14.06 -7.02
CA TYR A 292 4.53 -15.00 -5.97
C TYR A 292 5.77 -15.71 -5.42
N LEU A 293 5.92 -15.69 -4.09
CA LEU A 293 7.03 -16.32 -3.39
C LEU A 293 6.63 -17.65 -2.77
N GLU A 294 7.56 -18.34 -2.13
CA GLU A 294 7.25 -19.61 -1.47
C GLU A 294 6.31 -19.38 -0.27
N PRO A 295 5.21 -20.16 -0.13
CA PRO A 295 4.30 -20.05 0.99
C PRO A 295 4.98 -20.23 2.35
N ILE A 296 4.40 -19.62 3.38
CA ILE A 296 4.80 -19.80 4.77
C ILE A 296 3.70 -20.60 5.46
N ILE A 297 4.06 -21.82 5.84
CA ILE A 297 3.19 -22.72 6.59
C ILE A 297 3.50 -22.51 8.08
N PRO A 298 2.50 -22.18 8.91
CA PRO A 298 2.71 -22.02 10.34
C PRO A 298 3.13 -23.36 10.96
N CYS A 299 4.20 -23.35 11.74
CA CYS A 299 4.67 -24.48 12.53
C CYS A 299 4.49 -24.16 14.02
N MET A 300 4.17 -25.15 14.85
CA MET A 300 3.85 -24.98 16.27
C MET A 300 5.01 -24.36 17.07
N ASP A 301 6.26 -24.59 16.65
CA ASP A 301 7.46 -24.14 17.37
C ASP A 301 7.93 -22.73 16.98
N VAL A 302 7.26 -22.09 16.01
CA VAL A 302 7.72 -20.80 15.47
C VAL A 302 6.81 -19.66 15.94
N THR A 303 7.40 -18.65 16.59
CA THR A 303 6.65 -17.49 17.06
C THR A 303 6.03 -16.69 15.89
N PRO A 304 4.85 -16.07 16.08
CA PRO A 304 4.25 -15.21 15.04
C PRO A 304 5.16 -14.08 14.56
N ARG A 305 6.04 -13.57 15.44
CA ARG A 305 7.04 -12.56 15.10
C ARG A 305 8.05 -13.09 14.09
N LYS A 306 8.60 -14.28 14.32
CA LYS A 306 9.56 -14.93 13.42
C LYS A 306 8.92 -15.29 12.07
N LEU A 307 7.65 -15.72 12.05
CA LEU A 307 6.91 -15.93 10.81
C LEU A 307 6.73 -14.62 10.02
N ALA A 308 6.37 -13.53 10.71
CA ALA A 308 6.20 -12.22 10.10
C ALA A 308 7.51 -11.67 9.54
N ASP A 309 8.61 -11.79 10.28
CA ASP A 309 9.94 -11.37 9.84
C ASP A 309 10.46 -12.23 8.69
N THR A 310 10.16 -13.53 8.68
CA THR A 310 10.48 -14.42 7.55
C THR A 310 9.72 -13.99 6.29
N ALA A 311 8.43 -13.65 6.41
CA ALA A 311 7.62 -13.16 5.29
C ALA A 311 8.14 -11.84 4.74
N GLY A 312 8.44 -10.89 5.63
CA GLY A 312 8.98 -9.58 5.27
C GLY A 312 10.35 -9.68 4.61
N LYS A 313 11.28 -10.47 5.16
CA LYS A 313 12.61 -10.73 4.58
C LYS A 313 12.50 -11.36 3.19
N ARG A 314 11.68 -12.40 2.99
CA ARG A 314 11.46 -13.00 1.66
C ARG A 314 11.00 -11.98 0.62
N ILE A 315 10.10 -11.07 1.00
CA ILE A 315 9.61 -10.01 0.11
C ILE A 315 10.72 -8.98 -0.17
N ALA A 316 11.45 -8.56 0.86
CA ALA A 316 12.56 -7.61 0.75
C ALA A 316 13.68 -8.16 -0.16
N ASP A 317 14.08 -9.42 0.04
CA ASP A 317 15.07 -10.14 -0.77
C ASP A 317 14.64 -10.21 -2.24
N SER A 318 13.36 -10.53 -2.49
CA SER A 318 12.79 -10.55 -3.85
C SER A 318 12.78 -9.18 -4.53
N LEU A 319 12.70 -8.09 -3.76
CA LEU A 319 12.69 -6.72 -4.28
C LEU A 319 14.12 -6.16 -4.43
N HIS A 320 15.11 -6.80 -3.80
CA HIS A 320 16.48 -6.34 -3.59
C HIS A 320 16.54 -5.03 -2.80
N VAL A 321 15.83 -4.99 -1.67
CA VAL A 321 15.78 -3.84 -0.75
C VAL A 321 15.93 -4.32 0.70
N PRO A 322 16.38 -3.48 1.64
CA PRO A 322 16.49 -3.89 3.04
C PRO A 322 15.13 -4.15 3.69
N TYR A 323 15.08 -5.16 4.56
CA TYR A 323 14.00 -5.33 5.53
C TYR A 323 14.30 -4.47 6.77
N LEU A 324 13.42 -3.50 7.05
CA LEU A 324 13.66 -2.46 8.04
C LEU A 324 12.94 -2.78 9.35
N PRO A 325 13.55 -2.57 10.52
CA PRO A 325 12.89 -2.78 11.81
C PRO A 325 11.85 -1.70 12.16
N TYR A 326 11.69 -0.69 11.31
CA TYR A 326 10.70 0.38 11.48
C TYR A 326 9.27 -0.10 11.26
N THR A 327 8.31 0.66 11.78
CA THR A 327 6.89 0.32 11.83
C THR A 327 6.03 1.42 11.20
N SER A 328 4.73 1.15 11.04
CA SER A 328 3.77 2.17 10.58
C SER A 328 3.66 3.38 11.50
N GLU A 329 3.90 3.23 12.80
CA GLU A 329 3.82 4.35 13.76
C GLU A 329 4.93 5.38 13.50
N ASP A 330 6.12 4.92 13.06
CA ASP A 330 7.23 5.79 12.66
C ASP A 330 6.84 6.69 11.49
N GLY A 331 6.19 6.11 10.48
CA GLY A 331 5.67 6.86 9.34
C GLY A 331 4.54 7.83 9.71
N PHE A 332 3.69 7.46 10.69
CA PHE A 332 2.64 8.37 11.19
C PHE A 332 3.21 9.54 11.98
N TYR A 333 4.23 9.31 12.82
CA TYR A 333 4.96 10.37 13.50
C TYR A 333 5.67 11.29 12.48
N PHE A 334 6.44 10.72 11.55
CA PHE A 334 7.17 11.47 10.54
C PHE A 334 6.24 12.39 9.72
N ARG A 335 5.03 11.93 9.38
CA ARG A 335 4.05 12.70 8.61
C ARG A 335 3.18 13.67 9.44
N ASN A 336 3.49 13.90 10.71
CA ASN A 336 2.68 14.72 11.63
C ASN A 336 1.24 14.20 11.85
N LEU A 337 1.02 12.88 11.72
CA LEU A 337 -0.26 12.23 12.06
C LEU A 337 -0.31 11.76 13.52
N ARG A 338 0.84 11.72 14.19
CA ARG A 338 0.98 11.49 15.63
C ARG A 338 1.82 12.61 16.24
N PRO A 339 1.40 13.21 17.37
CA PRO A 339 2.10 14.34 17.95
C PRO A 339 3.40 13.94 18.68
N THR A 340 3.47 12.72 19.21
CA THR A 340 4.60 12.25 20.03
C THR A 340 5.32 11.07 19.38
N SER A 341 6.62 10.95 19.65
CA SER A 341 7.47 9.82 19.20
C SER A 341 7.41 8.61 20.12
N GLU A 342 6.53 8.61 21.13
CA GLU A 342 6.42 7.55 22.15
C GLU A 342 6.11 6.17 21.58
N LYS A 343 5.41 6.12 20.44
CA LYS A 343 5.06 4.88 19.74
C LYS A 343 6.01 4.53 18.60
N CYS A 344 7.05 5.33 18.39
CA CYS A 344 8.05 5.04 17.38
C CYS A 344 8.91 3.84 17.80
N SER A 345 9.43 3.11 16.83
CA SER A 345 10.40 2.06 17.06
C SER A 345 11.70 2.64 17.62
N PRO A 346 12.37 1.95 18.56
CA PRO A 346 13.66 2.37 19.08
C PRO A 346 14.70 2.61 17.97
N GLU A 347 14.69 1.77 16.93
CA GLU A 347 15.56 1.88 15.76
C GLU A 347 15.28 3.16 14.98
N PHE A 348 14.01 3.50 14.73
CA PHE A 348 13.68 4.76 14.04
C PHE A 348 14.09 5.99 14.86
N VAL A 349 13.90 5.95 16.18
CA VAL A 349 14.32 7.05 17.07
C VAL A 349 15.84 7.21 17.03
N LYS A 350 16.59 6.11 17.13
CA LYS A 350 18.04 6.11 17.02
C LYS A 350 18.52 6.68 15.68
N ASP A 351 17.92 6.23 14.57
CA ASP A 351 18.42 6.51 13.23
C ASP A 351 17.96 7.88 12.70
N TYR A 352 16.76 8.34 13.11
CA TYR A 352 16.08 9.50 12.51
C TYR A 352 15.43 10.50 13.47
N ALA A 353 15.48 10.34 14.81
CA ALA A 353 14.85 11.32 15.70
C ALA A 353 15.43 12.74 15.55
N TRP A 354 16.69 12.86 15.14
CA TRP A 354 17.33 14.15 14.86
C TRP A 354 16.67 14.90 13.68
N ILE A 355 15.98 14.20 12.77
CA ILE A 355 15.19 14.82 11.69
C ILE A 355 13.94 15.46 12.30
N GLY A 356 13.23 14.70 13.14
CA GLY A 356 11.91 15.03 13.64
C GLY A 356 10.85 14.63 12.62
N THR A 357 10.09 15.61 12.15
CA THR A 357 8.93 15.41 11.27
C THR A 357 9.23 15.90 9.84
N GLU A 358 8.40 15.54 8.87
CA GLU A 358 8.53 15.97 7.48
C GLU A 358 8.57 17.50 7.36
N ASP A 359 7.77 18.21 8.16
CA ASP A 359 7.78 19.68 8.18
C ASP A 359 9.08 20.23 8.77
N ALA A 360 9.60 19.60 9.84
CA ALA A 360 10.90 19.97 10.39
C ALA A 360 12.04 19.70 9.40
N LEU A 361 11.96 18.62 8.62
CA LEU A 361 12.91 18.32 7.55
C LEU A 361 12.84 19.39 6.45
N ASN A 362 11.64 19.75 5.98
CA ASN A 362 11.46 20.79 4.98
C ASN A 362 12.01 22.15 5.47
N LEU A 363 11.78 22.52 6.73
CA LEU A 363 12.33 23.73 7.34
C LEU A 363 13.87 23.70 7.44
N LYS A 364 14.46 22.55 7.79
CA LYS A 364 15.92 22.36 7.82
C LYS A 364 16.57 22.35 6.43
N GLN A 365 15.77 22.14 5.38
CA GLN A 365 16.21 22.23 3.98
C GLN A 365 16.08 23.65 3.43
N ASP A 366 15.26 24.52 4.04
CA ASP A 366 15.13 25.92 3.66
C ASP A 366 16.43 26.70 4.00
N PRO A 367 17.15 27.23 3.00
CA PRO A 367 18.38 27.99 3.20
C PRO A 367 18.18 29.24 4.06
N ALA A 368 17.01 29.89 3.97
CA ALA A 368 16.69 31.10 4.73
C ALA A 368 16.48 30.79 6.21
N PHE A 369 15.70 29.74 6.51
CA PHE A 369 15.42 29.30 7.88
C PHE A 369 16.68 28.80 8.60
N THR A 370 17.49 27.99 7.89
CA THR A 370 18.74 27.44 8.44
C THR A 370 19.75 28.53 8.78
N LYS A 371 19.83 29.59 7.96
CA LYS A 371 20.71 30.74 8.18
C LYS A 371 20.27 31.59 9.38
N GLN A 372 18.95 31.81 9.52
CA GLN A 372 18.36 32.64 10.58
C GLN A 372 18.55 32.05 11.98
N TYR A 373 18.45 30.73 12.14
CA TYR A 373 18.46 30.08 13.47
C TYR A 373 19.75 29.35 13.82
N HIS A 374 20.80 29.48 13.00
CA HIS A 374 22.10 28.81 13.17
C HIS A 374 21.97 27.29 13.40
N LEU A 375 20.92 26.69 12.83
CA LEU A 375 20.71 25.25 12.91
C LEU A 375 21.82 24.55 12.12
N PRO A 376 22.31 23.37 12.58
CA PRO A 376 23.17 22.56 11.73
C PRO A 376 22.42 22.35 10.41
N LYS A 377 23.07 22.66 9.29
CA LYS A 377 22.46 22.43 7.97
C LYS A 377 21.93 21.00 7.95
N GLY A 378 20.62 20.86 7.80
CA GLY A 378 20.08 19.58 7.38
C GLY A 378 20.79 19.17 6.09
N PRO A 379 20.93 17.86 5.80
CA PRO A 379 21.45 17.47 4.50
C PRO A 379 20.66 18.22 3.41
N ILE A 380 21.37 18.95 2.56
CA ILE A 380 20.78 19.72 1.47
C ILE A 380 20.17 18.68 0.53
N VAL A 381 18.85 18.51 0.59
CA VAL A 381 18.12 18.01 -0.57
C VAL A 381 18.06 19.22 -1.48
N LEU A 382 18.85 19.19 -2.55
CA LEU A 382 18.70 20.19 -3.61
C LEU A 382 17.32 20.02 -4.21
N HIS A 383 16.36 20.78 -3.70
CA HIS A 383 15.16 21.15 -4.44
C HIS A 383 15.13 22.67 -4.61
N PRO A 384 15.91 23.16 -5.58
CA PRO A 384 15.48 24.28 -6.39
C PRO A 384 15.53 23.83 -7.86
N GLU A 385 14.39 23.92 -8.56
CA GLU A 385 14.30 23.80 -10.03
C GLU A 385 14.27 22.39 -10.65
N CYS A 386 13.24 21.60 -10.32
CA CYS A 386 12.72 20.56 -11.23
C CYS A 386 11.19 20.62 -11.26
#